data_AF-A0A1G5U3F0-F1
#
_entry.id   AF-A0A1G5U3F0-F1
#
_cell.length_a   1.000
_cell.length_b   1.000
_cell.length_c   1.000
_cell.angle_alpha   90.00
_cell.angle_beta   90.00
_cell.angle_gamma   90.00
#
_symmetry.space_group_name_H-M   'P 1'
#
loop_
_entity.id
_entity.type
_entity.pdbx_description
1 polymer ?
#
loop_
_entity_poly.entity_id
_entity_poly.type
_entity_poly.pdbx_seq_one_letter_code
_entity_poly.pdbx_strand_id
1 'polypeptide(L)' 'MRGRFPCTFEMACYVLYLVEILGLSQTEAAIRVGLNVGSVNHVVHGRRHPTAYPVPLPS' A
#
# COMPACT_ATOMS: atom_id res chain seq x y z
N MET A 1 20.41 0.62 7.55
CA MET A 1 19.48 -0.52 7.73
C MET A 1 18.62 -0.65 6.47
N ARG A 2 18.93 -1.61 5.57
CA ARG A 2 18.10 -1.91 4.38
C ARG A 2 17.33 -3.21 4.63
N GLY A 3 16.42 -3.19 5.60
CA GLY A 3 15.40 -4.23 5.73
C GLY A 3 14.44 -4.07 4.56
N ARG A 4 14.61 -4.88 3.52
CA ARG A 4 13.62 -4.98 2.44
C ARG A 4 12.36 -5.55 3.09
N PHE A 5 11.38 -4.72 3.40
CA PHE A 5 9.99 -5.13 3.41
C PHE A 5 9.51 -4.96 1.97
N PRO A 6 9.64 -5.99 1.10
CA PRO A 6 9.20 -5.85 -0.27
C PRO A 6 7.70 -5.58 -0.24
N CYS A 7 7.28 -4.48 -0.85
CA CYS A 7 5.87 -4.26 -1.14
C CYS A 7 5.46 -5.33 -2.15
N THR A 8 4.73 -6.34 -1.69
CA THR A 8 4.16 -7.40 -2.53
C THR A 8 2.95 -6.87 -3.30
N PHE A 9 2.49 -7.62 -4.29
CA PHE A 9 1.27 -7.27 -5.04
C PHE A 9 0.05 -7.19 -4.10
N GLU A 10 -0.07 -8.15 -3.19
CA GLU A 10 -1.11 -8.19 -2.16
C GLU A 10 -1.09 -6.94 -1.26
N MET A 11 0.09 -6.57 -0.76
CA MET A 11 0.25 -5.34 0.03
C MET A 11 -0.15 -4.09 -0.76
N ALA A 12 0.14 -4.03 -2.06
CA ALA A 12 -0.30 -2.93 -2.91
C ALA A 12 -1.83 -2.88 -3.04
N CYS A 13 -2.49 -4.04 -3.15
CA CYS A 13 -3.95 -4.13 -3.17
C CYS A 13 -4.56 -3.60 -1.85
N TYR A 14 -3.96 -3.95 -0.71
CA TYR A 14 -4.38 -3.42 0.60
C TYR A 14 -4.16 -1.91 0.70
N VAL A 15 -3.03 -1.39 0.21
CA VAL A 15 -2.75 0.04 0.17
C VAL A 15 -3.82 0.79 -0.63
N LEU A 16 -4.16 0.31 -1.83
CA LEU A 16 -5.18 0.95 -2.68
C LEU A 16 -6.54 0.94 -1.98
N TYR A 17 -6.92 -0.15 -1.32
CA TYR A 17 -8.18 -0.19 -0.56
C TYR A 17 -8.20 0.84 0.59
N LEU A 18 -7.13 0.92 1.38
CA LEU A 18 -7.05 1.85 2.50
C LEU A 18 -7.11 3.31 2.04
N VAL A 19 -6.47 3.66 0.92
CA VAL A 19 -6.40 5.05 0.43
C VAL A 19 -7.63 5.42 -0.40
N GLU A 20 -7.99 4.61 -1.39
CA GLU A 20 -9.02 4.96 -2.38
C GLU A 20 -10.44 4.68 -1.88
N ILE A 21 -10.62 3.62 -1.07
CA ILE A 21 -11.96 3.20 -0.61
C ILE A 21 -12.24 3.75 0.79
N LEU A 22 -11.29 3.60 1.74
CA LEU A 22 -11.49 4.09 3.11
C LEU A 22 -11.08 5.55 3.31
N GLY A 23 -10.43 6.19 2.32
CA GLY A 23 -10.03 7.60 2.39
C GLY A 23 -8.92 7.89 3.39
N LEU A 24 -8.12 6.89 3.78
CA LEU A 24 -7.03 7.09 4.73
C LEU A 24 -5.84 7.80 4.07
N SER A 25 -5.07 8.51 4.88
CA SER A 25 -3.81 9.09 4.43
C SER A 25 -2.79 8.00 4.07
N GLN A 26 -1.84 8.34 3.19
CA GLN A 26 -0.74 7.43 2.84
C GLN A 26 0.10 7.03 4.07
N THR A 27 0.19 7.89 5.09
CA THR A 27 0.86 7.60 6.36
C THR A 27 0.11 6.54 7.17
N GLU A 28 -1.20 6.67 7.30
CA GLU A 28 -2.03 5.67 8.01
C GLU A 28 -2.00 4.32 7.28
N ALA A 29 -2.09 4.33 5.94
CA ALA A 29 -1.98 3.13 5.13
C ALA A 29 -0.61 2.45 5.29
N ALA A 30 0.47 3.23 5.32
CA ALA A 30 1.83 2.73 5.55
C ALA A 30 1.96 2.02 6.89
N ILE A 31 1.40 2.62 7.96
CA ILE A 31 1.40 2.02 9.31
C ILE A 31 0.63 0.70 9.32
N ARG A 32 -0.58 0.66 8.74
CA ARG A 32 -1.42 -0.54 8.73
C ARG A 32 -0.83 -1.72 7.94
N VAL A 33 -0.17 -1.44 6.82
CA VAL A 33 0.40 -2.48 5.94
C VAL A 33 1.85 -2.82 6.28
N GLY A 34 2.50 -2.05 7.17
CA GLY A 34 3.91 -2.26 7.51
C GLY A 34 4.87 -1.87 6.38
N LEU A 35 4.53 -0.82 5.62
CA LEU A 35 5.36 -0.26 4.55
C LEU A 35 5.90 1.11 4.93
N ASN A 36 6.96 1.56 4.25
CA ASN A 36 7.33 2.98 4.29
C ASN A 36 6.40 3.81 3.38
N VAL A 37 6.20 5.08 3.74
CA VAL A 37 5.32 6.00 3.01
C VAL A 37 5.73 6.16 1.55
N GLY A 38 7.03 6.13 1.22
CA GLY A 38 7.51 6.18 -0.15
C GLY A 38 7.02 5.01 -1.01
N SER A 39 6.95 3.81 -0.43
CA SER A 39 6.43 2.62 -1.12
C SER A 39 4.93 2.73 -1.36
N VAL A 40 4.19 3.26 -0.39
CA VAL A 40 2.76 3.58 -0.53
C VAL A 40 2.55 4.61 -1.64
N ASN A 41 3.34 5.68 -1.66
CA ASN A 41 3.28 6.70 -2.70
C ASN A 41 3.50 6.11 -4.11
N HIS A 42 4.49 5.23 -4.27
CA HIS A 42 4.70 4.54 -5.54
C HIS A 42 3.53 3.65 -5.96
N VAL A 43 2.82 3.01 -5.01
CA VAL A 43 1.61 2.22 -5.30
C VAL A 43 0.45 3.13 -5.71
N VAL A 44 0.14 4.16 -4.92
CA VAL A 44 -0.99 5.08 -5.20
C VAL A 44 -0.85 5.79 -6.55
N HIS A 45 0.38 6.05 -7.00
CA HIS A 45 0.64 6.65 -8.31
C HIS A 45 0.88 5.62 -9.43
N GLY A 46 0.62 4.32 -9.21
CA GLY A 46 0.77 3.28 -10.22
C GLY A 46 2.21 3.02 -10.67
N ARG A 47 3.22 3.51 -9.95
CA ARG A 47 4.66 3.30 -10.26
C ARG A 47 5.17 1.96 -9.74
N ARG A 48 4.46 1.34 -8.79
CA ARG A 48 4.73 0.02 -8.25
C ARG A 48 3.44 -0.81 -8.27
N HIS A 49 3.51 -2.01 -8.84
CA HIS A 49 2.35 -2.89 -9.06
C HIS A 49 1.20 -2.16 -9.78
N PRO A 50 1.41 -1.66 -11.02
CA PRO A 50 0.41 -0.87 -11.76
C PRO A 50 -0.90 -1.62 -12.03
N THR A 51 -0.90 -2.94 -11.91
CA THR A 51 -2.07 -3.81 -12.09
C THR A 51 -2.75 -4.20 -10.77
N ALA A 52 -2.28 -3.67 -9.63
CA ALA A 52 -2.94 -3.88 -8.35
C ALA A 52 -4.33 -3.22 -8.34
N TYR A 53 -5.23 -3.78 -7.53
CA TYR A 53 -6.60 -3.31 -7.38
C TYR A 53 -6.98 -3.33 -5.90
N PRO A 54 -7.88 -2.46 -5.43
CA PRO A 54 -8.23 -2.37 -4.01
C PRO A 54 -8.87 -3.67 -3.50
N VAL A 55 -8.28 -4.27 -2.47
CA VAL A 55 -8.80 -5.46 -1.76
C VAL A 55 -8.83 -5.18 -0.24
N PRO A 56 -9.89 -5.55 0.50
CA PRO A 56 -9.92 -5.40 1.96
C PRO A 56 -8.81 -6.18 2.65
N LEU A 57 -8.33 -5.67 3.79
CA LEU A 57 -7.39 -6.42 4.63
C LEU A 57 -8.10 -7.66 5.22
N PRO A 58 -7.36 -8.76 5.44
CA PRO A 58 -7.89 -9.92 6.16
C PRO A 58 -8.33 -9.52 7.58
N SER A 59 -9.37 -10.19 8.07
CA SER A 59 -9.97 -10.01 9.40
C SER A 59 -9.05 -10.42 10.53
#